data_AF-A0A975J6J1-F1
#
_entry.id   AF-A0A975J6J1-F1
#
_cell.length_a   1.000
_cell.length_b   1.000
_cell.length_c   1.000
_cell.angle_alpha   90.00
_cell.angle_beta   90.00
_cell.angle_gamma   90.00
#
_symmetry.space_group_name_H-M   'P 1'
#
loop_
_entity.id
_entity.type
_entity.pdbx_description
1 polymer ?
#
loop_
_entity_poly.entity_id
_entity_poly.type
_entity_poly.pdbx_seq_one_letter_code
_entity_poly.pdbx_strand_id
1 'polypeptide(L)'
;MNNRSLANLKYQLKENKLGIVAIAIIAILAISSIFAFLSPYDPNAINITNRLGSPRLQNIFGTDDMGRDYLTRALYGGRVSLTVGFSSMIISTAIGTIVGTISGYFGGKVDNLIMRTIDILMCIPTFFLILILNAYLKPGIQNIIIIIGVFSWMGIARIVRAETLTVKEREYVLYAKVSGEKPKKIILKHIIPNIFSTVIVASTINIATAILTESSLSFLGLGVQQPNSSWGSMLKNAQGYIGEAPHLAIFPGMLILLTVLSFNVLGDIFRVAFEPKVNND
;
A
#
# COMPACT_ATOMS: atom_id res chain seq x y z
N MET A 1 7.15 -10.66 18.46
CA MET A 1 5.76 -11.11 18.24
C MET A 1 5.51 -12.30 19.14
N ASN A 2 4.47 -12.29 19.98
CA ASN A 2 4.26 -13.31 21.00
C ASN A 2 3.62 -14.58 20.37
N ASN A 3 3.97 -15.79 20.81
CA ASN A 3 3.38 -17.02 20.22
C ASN A 3 1.84 -17.04 20.29
N ARG A 4 1.26 -16.36 21.28
CA ARG A 4 -0.18 -16.14 21.43
C ARG A 4 -0.80 -15.29 20.32
N SER A 5 -0.13 -14.22 19.87
CA SER A 5 -0.66 -13.36 18.79
C SER A 5 -0.65 -14.08 17.44
N LEU A 6 0.35 -14.94 17.20
CA LEU A 6 0.40 -15.81 16.03
C LEU A 6 -0.70 -16.88 16.04
N ALA A 7 -0.98 -17.48 17.19
CA ALA A 7 -2.08 -18.44 17.35
C ALA A 7 -3.45 -17.77 17.13
N ASN A 8 -3.66 -16.59 17.72
CA ASN A 8 -4.87 -15.80 17.53
C ASN A 8 -5.06 -15.37 16.06
N LEU A 9 -3.99 -14.97 15.38
CA LEU A 9 -4.03 -14.65 13.96
C LEU A 9 -4.48 -15.86 13.12
N LYS A 10 -3.91 -17.04 13.38
CA LYS A 10 -4.32 -18.27 12.69
C LYS A 10 -5.78 -18.62 12.96
N TYR A 11 -6.25 -18.43 14.19
CA TYR A 11 -7.64 -18.66 14.57
C TYR A 11 -8.59 -17.69 13.83
N GLN A 12 -8.32 -16.38 13.91
CA GLN A 12 -9.10 -15.34 13.25
C GLN A 12 -9.14 -15.50 11.73
N LEU A 13 -8.01 -15.90 11.11
CA LEU A 13 -7.96 -16.18 9.67
C LEU A 13 -8.79 -17.41 9.28
N LYS A 14 -8.86 -18.44 10.13
CA LYS A 14 -9.70 -19.62 9.85
C LYS A 14 -11.18 -19.34 10.06
N GLU A 15 -11.52 -18.50 11.03
CA GLU A 15 -12.90 -18.15 11.34
C GLU A 15 -13.47 -17.14 10.33
N ASN A 16 -12.65 -16.20 9.85
CA ASN A 16 -13.07 -15.17 8.92
C ASN A 16 -12.90 -15.59 7.45
N LYS A 17 -13.99 -16.09 6.86
CA LYS A 17 -14.06 -16.48 5.44
C LYS A 17 -13.59 -15.37 4.49
N LEU A 18 -13.88 -14.10 4.80
CA LEU A 18 -13.46 -12.97 3.98
C LEU A 18 -11.93 -12.79 3.99
N GLY A 19 -11.27 -13.11 5.11
CA GLY A 19 -9.82 -13.08 5.22
C GLY A 19 -9.12 -14.08 4.31
N ILE A 20 -9.62 -15.31 4.27
CA ILE A 20 -9.08 -16.36 3.38
C ILE A 20 -9.24 -15.92 1.92
N VAL A 21 -10.41 -15.38 1.57
CA VAL A 21 -10.68 -14.86 0.21
C VAL A 21 -9.72 -13.72 -0.14
N ALA A 22 -9.53 -12.75 0.76
CA ALA A 22 -8.61 -11.63 0.55
C ALA A 22 -7.15 -12.10 0.35
N ILE A 23 -6.67 -13.04 1.16
CA ILE A 23 -5.34 -13.64 0.99
C ILE A 23 -5.23 -14.35 -0.34
N ALA A 24 -6.23 -15.15 -0.71
CA ALA A 24 -6.24 -15.88 -1.97
C ALA A 24 -6.20 -14.93 -3.17
N ILE A 25 -6.99 -13.84 -3.15
CA ILE A 25 -6.99 -12.82 -4.19
C ILE A 25 -5.61 -12.17 -4.32
N ILE A 26 -5.03 -11.69 -3.21
CA ILE A 26 -3.70 -11.05 -3.22
C ILE A 26 -2.64 -12.04 -3.73
N ALA A 27 -2.68 -13.29 -3.28
CA ALA A 27 -1.75 -14.32 -3.72
C ALA A 27 -1.89 -14.60 -5.22
N ILE A 28 -3.11 -14.77 -5.72
CA ILE A 28 -3.37 -14.99 -7.16
C ILE A 28 -2.89 -13.80 -8.00
N LEU A 29 -3.18 -12.56 -7.58
CA LEU A 29 -2.76 -11.36 -8.31
C LEU A 29 -1.24 -11.17 -8.27
N ALA A 30 -0.61 -11.40 -7.11
CA ALA A 30 0.84 -11.28 -6.97
C ALA A 30 1.56 -12.37 -7.78
N ILE A 31 1.12 -13.64 -7.68
CA ILE A 31 1.69 -14.76 -8.44
C ILE A 31 1.49 -14.55 -9.93
N SER A 32 0.27 -14.24 -10.38
CA SER A 32 -0.01 -14.01 -11.80
C SER A 32 0.79 -12.82 -12.36
N SER A 33 0.97 -11.75 -11.56
CA SER A 33 1.84 -10.63 -11.92
C SER A 33 3.30 -11.07 -12.00
N ILE A 34 3.84 -11.79 -11.01
CA ILE A 34 5.24 -12.28 -11.04
C ILE A 34 5.47 -13.18 -12.25
N PHE A 35 4.53 -14.06 -12.57
CA PHE A 35 4.60 -14.98 -13.70
C PHE A 35 4.09 -14.39 -15.02
N ALA A 36 3.90 -13.08 -15.14
CA ALA A 36 3.46 -12.44 -16.39
C ALA A 36 4.37 -12.74 -17.60
N PHE A 37 5.64 -13.12 -17.35
CA PHE A 37 6.59 -13.50 -18.40
C PHE A 37 6.26 -14.84 -19.06
N LEU A 38 5.40 -15.66 -18.44
CA LEU A 38 4.87 -16.90 -19.03
C LEU A 38 3.76 -16.63 -20.05
N SER A 39 3.30 -15.39 -20.19
CA SER A 39 2.33 -15.07 -21.24
C SER A 39 2.93 -15.38 -22.62
N PRO A 40 2.17 -16.03 -23.53
CA PRO A 40 2.64 -16.31 -24.88
C PRO A 40 2.74 -15.05 -25.76
N TYR A 41 2.22 -13.91 -25.31
CA TYR A 41 2.20 -12.65 -26.04
C TYR A 41 3.25 -11.67 -25.51
N ASP A 42 3.87 -10.90 -26.41
CA ASP A 42 4.66 -9.74 -26.03
C ASP A 42 3.73 -8.60 -25.57
N PRO A 43 3.88 -8.04 -24.35
CA PRO A 43 3.03 -6.95 -23.84
C PRO A 43 3.01 -5.68 -24.71
N ASN A 44 4.00 -5.51 -25.59
CA ASN A 44 4.18 -4.33 -26.43
C ASN A 44 3.99 -4.62 -27.93
N ALA A 45 3.73 -5.87 -28.34
CA ALA A 45 3.51 -6.19 -29.74
C ALA A 45 2.21 -5.57 -30.26
N ILE A 46 2.35 -4.62 -31.18
CA ILE A 46 1.26 -3.87 -31.79
C ILE A 46 0.64 -4.70 -32.91
N ASN A 47 -0.69 -4.80 -32.93
CA ASN A 47 -1.44 -5.43 -34.02
C ASN A 47 -2.68 -4.60 -34.38
N ILE A 48 -2.50 -3.64 -35.30
CA ILE A 48 -3.55 -2.69 -35.68
C ILE A 48 -4.81 -3.39 -36.23
N THR A 49 -4.66 -4.55 -36.88
CA THR A 49 -5.81 -5.29 -37.44
C THR A 49 -6.73 -5.88 -36.38
N ASN A 50 -6.23 -6.08 -35.16
CA ASN A 50 -6.99 -6.59 -34.02
C ASN A 50 -7.16 -5.51 -32.95
N ARG A 51 -7.32 -4.24 -33.33
CA ARG A 51 -7.55 -3.12 -32.40
C ARG A 51 -8.94 -3.21 -31.75
N LEU A 52 -9.01 -2.96 -30.44
CA LEU A 52 -10.26 -2.98 -29.65
C LEU A 52 -11.05 -4.30 -29.79
N GLY A 53 -10.33 -5.41 -29.96
CA GLY A 53 -10.91 -6.73 -30.09
C GLY A 53 -11.55 -7.17 -28.79
N SER A 54 -12.79 -7.67 -28.87
CA SER A 54 -13.50 -8.18 -27.70
C SER A 54 -12.81 -9.42 -27.09
N PRO A 55 -13.06 -9.72 -25.80
CA PRO A 55 -12.59 -10.94 -25.14
C PRO A 55 -12.87 -12.22 -25.94
N ARG A 56 -11.83 -13.01 -26.21
CA ARG A 56 -11.87 -14.29 -26.94
C ARG A 56 -10.85 -15.27 -26.37
N LEU A 57 -10.92 -16.55 -26.73
CA LEU A 57 -9.98 -17.58 -26.25
C LEU A 57 -8.50 -17.23 -26.49
N GLN A 58 -8.18 -16.56 -27.60
CA GLN A 58 -6.82 -16.10 -27.90
C GLN A 58 -6.43 -14.88 -27.05
N ASN A 59 -7.32 -13.91 -26.90
CA ASN A 59 -7.10 -12.70 -26.08
C ASN A 59 -8.16 -12.65 -24.97
N ILE A 60 -7.87 -13.26 -23.82
CA ILE A 60 -8.85 -13.49 -22.75
C ILE A 60 -9.51 -12.20 -22.27
N PHE A 61 -8.76 -11.09 -22.19
CA PHE A 61 -9.29 -9.76 -21.84
C PHE A 61 -9.56 -8.87 -23.05
N GLY A 62 -9.46 -9.41 -24.26
CA GLY A 62 -9.50 -8.65 -25.50
C GLY A 62 -8.16 -7.97 -25.78
N THR A 63 -8.19 -6.98 -26.67
CA THR A 63 -7.02 -6.20 -27.08
C THR A 63 -7.27 -4.70 -26.93
N ASP A 64 -6.20 -3.95 -26.69
CA ASP A 64 -6.31 -2.50 -26.50
C ASP A 64 -6.41 -1.70 -27.80
N ASP A 65 -6.31 -0.38 -27.67
CA ASP A 65 -6.35 0.58 -28.76
C ASP A 65 -5.17 0.48 -29.74
N MET A 66 -4.13 -0.28 -29.40
CA MET A 66 -3.02 -0.61 -30.29
C MET A 66 -3.04 -2.09 -30.70
N GLY A 67 -4.10 -2.82 -30.35
CA GLY A 67 -4.25 -4.25 -30.62
C GLY A 67 -3.33 -5.16 -29.82
N ARG A 68 -2.77 -4.66 -28.71
CA ARG A 68 -1.92 -5.44 -27.81
C ARG A 68 -2.79 -6.33 -26.91
N ASP A 69 -2.29 -7.49 -26.52
CA ASP A 69 -3.02 -8.40 -25.63
C ASP A 69 -3.26 -7.78 -24.25
N TYR A 70 -4.53 -7.59 -23.89
CA TYR A 70 -4.90 -6.80 -22.73
C TYR A 70 -4.66 -7.54 -21.40
N LEU A 71 -4.75 -8.88 -21.40
CA LEU A 71 -4.46 -9.70 -20.23
C LEU A 71 -2.97 -9.61 -19.88
N THR A 72 -2.10 -9.78 -20.88
CA THR A 72 -0.65 -9.66 -20.70
C THR A 72 -0.30 -8.29 -20.16
N ARG A 73 -0.86 -7.21 -20.73
CA ARG A 73 -0.68 -5.85 -20.22
C ARG A 73 -1.21 -5.68 -18.79
N ALA A 74 -2.30 -6.35 -18.42
CA ALA A 74 -2.84 -6.34 -17.06
C ALA A 74 -1.91 -7.02 -16.04
N LEU A 75 -1.28 -8.15 -16.43
CA LEU A 75 -0.34 -8.88 -15.58
C LEU A 75 0.96 -8.10 -15.36
N TYR A 76 1.52 -7.51 -16.43
CA TYR A 76 2.65 -6.58 -16.30
C TYR A 76 2.26 -5.31 -15.53
N GLY A 77 1.03 -4.84 -15.71
CA GLY A 77 0.47 -3.72 -14.96
C GLY A 77 0.40 -4.01 -13.46
N GLY A 78 0.03 -5.24 -13.10
CA GLY A 78 0.01 -5.71 -11.72
C GLY A 78 1.39 -5.73 -11.08
N ARG A 79 2.44 -6.09 -11.81
CA ARG A 79 3.83 -5.98 -11.32
C ARG A 79 4.14 -4.55 -10.89
N VAL A 80 3.81 -3.58 -11.73
CA VAL A 80 4.09 -2.17 -11.47
C VAL A 80 3.25 -1.65 -10.30
N SER A 81 1.91 -1.79 -10.35
CA SER A 81 1.02 -1.25 -9.32
C SER A 81 1.27 -1.89 -7.95
N LEU A 82 1.49 -3.21 -7.87
CA LEU A 82 1.82 -3.89 -6.61
C LEU A 82 3.20 -3.49 -6.07
N THR A 83 4.21 -3.36 -6.95
CA THR A 83 5.55 -2.91 -6.54
C THR A 83 5.52 -1.48 -6.00
N VAL A 84 4.77 -0.59 -6.65
CA VAL A 84 4.61 0.79 -6.18
C VAL A 84 3.90 0.82 -4.83
N GLY A 85 2.79 0.10 -4.69
CA GLY A 85 2.04 0.01 -3.43
C GLY A 85 2.88 -0.48 -2.27
N PHE A 86 3.58 -1.60 -2.46
CA PHE A 86 4.38 -2.24 -1.41
C PHE A 86 5.64 -1.43 -1.06
N SER A 87 6.38 -0.94 -2.07
CA SER A 87 7.61 -0.17 -1.83
C SER A 87 7.33 1.18 -1.16
N SER A 88 6.26 1.86 -1.58
CA SER A 88 5.84 3.13 -0.97
C SER A 88 5.41 2.92 0.49
N MET A 89 4.71 1.82 0.78
CA MET A 89 4.36 1.42 2.14
C MET A 89 5.60 1.21 3.01
N ILE A 90 6.63 0.51 2.53
CA ILE A 90 7.87 0.30 3.31
C ILE A 90 8.50 1.64 3.70
N ILE A 91 8.65 2.56 2.75
CA ILE A 91 9.26 3.88 2.98
C ILE A 91 8.42 4.67 4.00
N SER A 92 7.13 4.79 3.74
CA SER A 92 6.23 5.59 4.58
C SER A 92 6.06 5.00 5.99
N THR A 93 5.97 3.68 6.13
CA THR A 93 5.92 3.00 7.42
C THR A 93 7.24 3.15 8.19
N ALA A 94 8.39 3.05 7.52
CA ALA A 94 9.68 3.27 8.16
C ALA A 94 9.82 4.70 8.69
N ILE A 95 9.55 5.70 7.85
CA ILE A 95 9.60 7.12 8.24
C ILE A 95 8.58 7.39 9.36
N GLY A 96 7.34 6.93 9.18
CA GLY A 96 6.26 7.14 10.14
C GLY A 96 6.55 6.52 11.50
N THR A 97 7.11 5.31 11.52
CA THR A 97 7.49 4.62 12.77
C THR A 97 8.62 5.36 13.48
N ILE A 98 9.68 5.75 12.75
CA ILE A 98 10.81 6.48 13.34
C ILE A 98 10.34 7.81 13.92
N VAL A 99 9.63 8.62 13.12
CA VAL A 99 9.18 9.95 13.53
C VAL A 99 8.16 9.86 14.67
N GLY A 100 7.17 8.98 14.56
CA GLY A 100 6.14 8.79 15.58
C GLY A 100 6.71 8.33 16.92
N THR A 101 7.63 7.35 16.90
CA THR A 101 8.26 6.86 18.14
C THR A 101 9.17 7.91 18.78
N ILE A 102 9.93 8.68 18.00
CA ILE A 102 10.73 9.79 18.53
C ILE A 102 9.81 10.83 19.19
N SER A 103 8.75 11.24 18.50
CA SER A 103 7.76 12.20 19.00
C SER A 103 7.14 11.74 20.33
N GLY A 104 6.60 10.52 20.35
CA GLY A 104 5.94 9.96 21.53
C GLY A 104 6.89 9.72 22.70
N TYR A 105 8.10 9.21 22.44
CA TYR A 105 9.06 8.88 23.50
C TYR A 105 9.59 10.12 24.21
N PHE A 106 10.10 11.11 23.45
CA PHE A 106 10.71 12.30 24.04
C PHE A 106 9.66 13.28 24.58
N GLY A 107 8.48 13.37 23.97
CA GLY A 107 7.42 14.25 24.44
C GLY A 107 7.80 15.75 24.38
N GLY A 108 7.00 16.58 25.07
CA GLY A 108 7.30 17.99 25.30
C GLY A 108 7.57 18.80 24.03
N LYS A 109 8.72 19.49 23.98
CA LYS A 109 9.08 20.37 22.85
C LYS A 109 9.34 19.59 21.55
N VAL A 110 9.97 18.41 21.62
CA VAL A 110 10.25 17.57 20.45
C VAL A 110 8.95 17.13 19.81
N ASP A 111 8.03 16.64 20.65
CA ASP A 111 6.71 16.20 20.22
C ASP A 111 5.90 17.34 19.59
N ASN A 112 5.86 18.49 20.26
CA ASN A 112 5.18 19.68 19.76
C ASN A 112 5.76 20.14 18.41
N LEU A 113 7.08 20.17 18.24
CA LEU A 113 7.71 20.58 16.98
C LEU A 113 7.36 19.63 15.84
N ILE A 114 7.56 18.32 16.04
CA ILE A 114 7.29 17.30 15.00
C ILE A 114 5.81 17.33 14.61
N MET A 115 4.92 17.35 15.60
CA MET A 115 3.48 17.25 15.35
C MET A 115 2.95 18.53 14.73
N ARG A 116 3.47 19.71 15.11
CA ARG A 116 3.17 20.97 14.42
C ARG A 116 3.60 20.94 12.96
N THR A 117 4.77 20.38 12.64
CA THR A 117 5.21 20.20 11.24
C THR A 117 4.28 19.28 10.48
N ILE A 118 3.89 18.15 11.07
CA ILE A 118 2.91 17.23 10.45
C ILE A 118 1.56 17.92 10.23
N ASP A 119 1.07 18.68 11.22
CA ASP A 119 -0.19 19.40 11.14
C ASP A 119 -0.18 20.42 10.00
N ILE A 120 0.91 21.19 9.86
CA ILE A 120 1.10 22.14 8.75
C ILE A 120 1.09 21.42 7.39
N LEU A 121 1.80 20.31 7.27
CA LEU A 121 1.85 19.53 6.01
C LEU A 121 0.49 18.92 5.66
N MET A 122 -0.27 18.46 6.66
CA MET A 122 -1.61 17.88 6.47
C MET A 122 -2.71 18.92 6.24
N CYS A 123 -2.47 20.22 6.46
CA CYS A 123 -3.40 21.27 6.05
C CYS A 123 -3.60 21.30 4.53
N ILE A 124 -2.58 20.88 3.78
CA ILE A 124 -2.66 20.73 2.32
C ILE A 124 -3.08 19.27 2.05
N PRO A 125 -4.11 19.01 1.22
CA PRO A 125 -4.45 17.64 0.89
C PRO A 125 -3.25 16.94 0.24
N THR A 126 -2.78 15.86 0.87
CA THR A 126 -1.53 15.17 0.50
C THR A 126 -1.49 14.80 -0.98
N PHE A 127 -2.65 14.44 -1.56
CA PHE A 127 -2.76 14.14 -2.99
C PHE A 127 -2.30 15.30 -3.89
N PHE A 128 -2.63 16.55 -3.54
CA PHE A 128 -2.17 17.72 -4.31
C PHE A 128 -0.66 17.92 -4.20
N LEU A 129 -0.06 17.70 -3.02
CA LEU A 129 1.39 17.77 -2.86
C LEU A 129 2.10 16.74 -3.76
N ILE A 130 1.60 15.51 -3.75
CA ILE A 130 2.10 14.43 -4.59
C ILE A 130 1.96 14.78 -6.07
N LEU A 131 0.80 15.31 -6.49
CA LEU A 131 0.53 15.70 -7.87
C LEU A 131 1.48 16.80 -8.35
N ILE A 132 1.63 17.87 -7.57
CA ILE A 132 2.50 19.01 -7.91
C ILE A 132 3.94 18.53 -8.06
N LEU A 133 4.46 17.79 -7.06
CA LEU A 133 5.84 17.33 -7.10
C LEU A 133 6.11 16.34 -8.23
N ASN A 134 5.14 15.46 -8.51
CA ASN A 134 5.27 14.52 -9.61
C ASN A 134 5.37 15.24 -10.97
N ALA A 135 4.61 16.33 -11.17
CA ALA A 135 4.65 17.10 -12.41
C ALA A 135 6.01 17.77 -12.70
N TYR A 136 6.81 18.06 -11.67
CA TYR A 136 8.16 18.63 -11.83
C TYR A 136 9.28 17.58 -11.92
N LEU A 137 9.00 16.34 -11.52
CA LEU A 137 9.99 15.26 -11.52
C LEU A 137 9.96 14.49 -12.84
N LYS A 138 11.08 13.85 -13.19
CA LYS A 138 11.12 12.99 -14.38
C LYS A 138 10.11 11.84 -14.22
N PRO A 139 9.33 11.49 -15.26
CA PRO A 139 8.43 10.34 -15.17
C PRO A 139 9.21 9.06 -14.87
N GLY A 140 8.73 8.25 -13.92
CA GLY A 140 9.37 6.98 -13.58
C GLY A 140 8.79 6.30 -12.35
N ILE A 141 8.79 4.96 -12.36
CA ILE A 141 8.26 4.13 -11.25
C ILE A 141 8.97 4.46 -9.93
N GLN A 142 10.28 4.67 -9.96
CA GLN A 142 11.08 5.01 -8.77
C GLN A 142 10.64 6.35 -8.16
N ASN A 143 10.40 7.37 -9.00
CA ASN A 143 9.98 8.69 -8.52
C ASN A 143 8.58 8.62 -7.92
N ILE A 144 7.67 7.86 -8.53
CA ILE A 144 6.34 7.62 -7.96
C ILE A 144 6.45 6.96 -6.57
N ILE A 145 7.29 5.93 -6.43
CA ILE A 145 7.53 5.24 -5.14
C ILE A 145 8.02 6.22 -4.07
N ILE A 146 9.03 7.02 -4.41
CA ILE A 146 9.65 7.95 -3.45
C ILE A 146 8.64 9.03 -3.02
N ILE A 147 7.93 9.64 -3.96
CA ILE A 147 6.96 10.70 -3.67
C ILE A 147 5.83 10.16 -2.80
N ILE A 148 5.21 9.03 -3.19
CA ILE A 148 4.13 8.45 -2.39
C ILE A 148 4.66 8.04 -1.00
N GLY A 149 5.83 7.41 -0.92
CA GLY A 149 6.43 7.01 0.36
C GLY A 149 6.75 8.19 1.30
N VAL A 150 7.31 9.28 0.78
CA VAL A 150 7.72 10.46 1.57
C VAL A 150 6.54 11.35 1.97
N PHE A 151 5.37 11.20 1.34
CA PHE A 151 4.19 11.98 1.69
C PHE A 151 3.08 11.18 2.39
N SER A 152 3.15 9.85 2.42
CA SER A 152 2.14 8.99 3.09
C SER A 152 2.47 8.58 4.53
N TRP A 153 3.59 9.03 5.10
CA TRP A 153 4.02 8.62 6.46
C TRP A 153 3.32 9.35 7.61
N MET A 154 2.75 10.53 7.35
CA MET A 154 2.23 11.45 8.37
C MET A 154 1.14 10.81 9.25
N GLY A 155 0.20 10.10 8.63
CA GLY A 155 -0.85 9.37 9.36
C GLY A 155 -0.27 8.26 10.25
N ILE A 156 0.69 7.49 9.72
CA ILE A 156 1.39 6.45 10.48
C ILE A 156 2.12 7.04 11.68
N ALA A 157 2.82 8.17 11.50
CA ALA A 157 3.52 8.83 12.61
C ALA A 157 2.60 9.23 13.75
N ARG A 158 1.38 9.70 13.46
CA ARG A 158 0.40 10.04 14.50
C ARG A 158 -0.08 8.80 15.26
N ILE A 159 -0.38 7.71 14.55
CA ILE A 159 -0.80 6.45 15.16
C ILE A 159 0.33 5.88 16.04
N VAL A 160 1.55 5.82 15.50
CA VAL A 160 2.74 5.33 16.22
C VAL A 160 3.05 6.20 17.43
N ARG A 161 2.90 7.54 17.33
CA ARG A 161 3.05 8.45 18.48
C ARG A 161 2.06 8.10 19.58
N ALA A 162 0.79 7.94 19.26
CA ALA A 162 -0.25 7.63 20.24
C ALA A 162 0.07 6.34 21.01
N GLU A 163 0.41 5.27 20.29
CA GLU A 163 0.82 4.00 20.90
C GLU A 163 2.10 4.14 21.74
N THR A 164 3.07 4.91 21.25
CA THR A 164 4.33 5.16 21.97
C THR A 164 4.08 5.89 23.29
N LEU A 165 3.15 6.85 23.32
CA LEU A 165 2.76 7.56 24.54
C LEU A 165 2.16 6.61 25.58
N THR A 166 1.42 5.58 25.17
CA THR A 166 0.89 4.56 26.07
C THR A 166 1.96 3.57 26.53
N VAL A 167 2.79 3.08 25.61
CA VAL A 167 3.80 2.06 25.91
C VAL A 167 4.91 2.60 26.81
N LYS A 168 5.31 3.87 26.65
CA LYS A 168 6.41 4.44 27.45
C LYS A 168 6.11 4.53 28.96
N GLU A 169 4.84 4.52 29.34
CA GLU A 169 4.37 4.58 30.73
C GLU A 169 4.22 3.18 31.36
N ARG A 170 4.54 2.11 30.64
CA ARG A 170 4.53 0.74 31.18
C ARG A 170 5.69 0.51 32.15
N GLU A 171 5.44 -0.25 33.22
CA GLU A 171 6.40 -0.50 34.31
C GLU A 171 7.78 -0.97 33.83
N TYR A 172 7.83 -1.89 32.85
CA TYR A 172 9.10 -2.39 32.32
C TYR A 172 9.91 -1.30 31.57
N VAL A 173 9.24 -0.33 30.94
CA VAL A 173 9.91 0.81 30.28
C VAL A 173 10.41 1.81 31.32
N LEU A 174 9.59 2.09 32.34
CA LEU A 174 9.97 2.97 33.45
C LEU A 174 11.17 2.39 34.21
N TYR A 175 11.15 1.09 34.50
CA TYR A 175 12.27 0.38 35.12
C TYR A 175 13.55 0.49 34.28
N ALA A 176 13.47 0.25 32.97
CA ALA A 176 14.62 0.40 32.07
C ALA A 176 15.19 1.84 32.07
N LYS A 177 14.32 2.84 32.16
CA LYS A 177 14.70 4.26 32.25
C LYS A 177 15.41 4.58 33.57
N VAL A 178 14.85 4.15 34.71
CA VAL A 178 15.46 4.35 36.04
C VAL A 178 16.78 3.60 36.18
N SER A 179 16.91 2.44 35.52
CA SER A 179 18.15 1.66 35.44
C SER A 179 19.25 2.29 34.57
N GLY A 180 19.00 3.47 33.97
CA GLY A 180 19.99 4.19 33.16
C GLY A 180 20.17 3.64 31.74
N GLU A 181 19.23 2.86 31.20
CA GLU A 181 19.33 2.41 29.80
C GLU A 181 19.26 3.59 28.83
N LYS A 182 20.12 3.58 27.80
CA LYS A 182 20.13 4.64 26.77
C LYS A 182 18.77 4.69 26.03
N PRO A 183 18.24 5.88 25.70
CA PRO A 183 16.98 6.05 24.95
C PRO A 183 16.85 5.17 23.70
N LYS A 184 17.91 5.11 22.88
CA LYS A 184 17.95 4.28 21.66
C LYS A 184 17.70 2.79 21.97
N LYS A 185 18.27 2.28 23.07
CA LYS A 185 18.10 0.90 23.50
C LYS A 185 16.67 0.65 23.98
N ILE A 186 16.11 1.60 24.74
CA ILE A 186 14.72 1.53 25.21
C ILE A 186 13.75 1.50 24.02
N ILE A 187 13.95 2.40 23.05
CA ILE A 187 13.11 2.48 21.86
C ILE A 187 13.16 1.17 21.06
N LEU A 188 14.36 0.68 20.73
CA LEU A 188 14.52 -0.49 19.86
C LEU A 188 14.15 -1.81 20.56
N LYS A 189 14.37 -1.93 21.86
CA LYS A 189 14.17 -3.19 22.60
C LYS A 189 12.81 -3.28 23.28
N HIS A 190 12.27 -2.15 23.74
CA HIS A 190 11.05 -2.14 24.57
C HIS A 190 9.87 -1.45 23.89
N ILE A 191 10.07 -0.41 23.07
CA ILE A 191 8.93 0.34 22.49
C ILE A 191 8.51 -0.23 21.13
N ILE A 192 9.41 -0.20 20.14
CA ILE A 192 9.13 -0.63 18.77
C ILE A 192 8.57 -2.07 18.74
N PRO A 193 9.14 -3.05 19.47
CA PRO A 193 8.59 -4.40 19.47
C PRO A 193 7.18 -4.51 20.04
N ASN A 194 6.78 -3.61 20.95
CA ASN A 194 5.45 -3.61 21.56
C ASN A 194 4.40 -2.92 20.67
N ILE A 195 4.78 -1.91 19.90
CA ILE A 195 3.87 -1.23 18.96
C ILE A 195 3.88 -1.86 17.56
N PHE A 196 4.68 -2.90 17.33
CA PHE A 196 4.87 -3.54 16.03
C PHE A 196 3.56 -4.03 15.41
N SER A 197 2.65 -4.54 16.25
CA SER A 197 1.31 -4.95 15.81
C SER A 197 0.53 -3.80 15.18
N THR A 198 0.50 -2.64 15.83
CA THR A 198 -0.17 -1.44 15.32
C THR A 198 0.49 -0.95 14.03
N VAL A 199 1.83 -1.03 13.95
CA VAL A 199 2.58 -0.68 12.74
C VAL A 199 2.18 -1.59 11.57
N ILE A 200 2.05 -2.91 11.78
CA ILE A 200 1.60 -3.85 10.74
C ILE A 200 0.21 -3.49 10.24
N VAL A 201 -0.74 -3.25 11.14
CA VAL A 201 -2.12 -2.88 10.79
C VAL A 201 -2.14 -1.61 9.93
N ALA A 202 -1.49 -0.54 10.41
CA ALA A 202 -1.42 0.73 9.68
C ALA A 202 -0.72 0.59 8.32
N SER A 203 0.34 -0.21 8.26
CA SER A 203 1.08 -0.46 7.02
C SER A 203 0.23 -1.16 5.96
N THR A 204 -0.63 -2.10 6.36
CA THR A 204 -1.48 -2.87 5.43
C THR A 204 -2.50 -1.97 4.73
N ILE A 205 -3.16 -1.09 5.48
CA ILE A 205 -4.08 -0.08 4.95
C ILE A 205 -3.35 0.89 4.01
N ASN A 206 -2.11 1.24 4.35
CA ASN A 206 -1.31 2.15 3.54
C ASN A 206 -0.91 1.57 2.18
N ILE A 207 -0.74 0.24 2.04
CA ILE A 207 -0.56 -0.39 0.72
C ILE A 207 -1.73 -0.04 -0.21
N ALA A 208 -2.97 -0.18 0.28
CA ALA A 208 -4.16 0.09 -0.49
C ALA A 208 -4.23 1.57 -0.94
N THR A 209 -3.96 2.50 -0.01
CA THR A 209 -3.91 3.94 -0.31
C THR A 209 -2.82 4.29 -1.31
N ALA A 210 -1.64 3.65 -1.22
CA ALA A 210 -0.55 3.86 -2.17
C ALA A 210 -0.90 3.37 -3.59
N ILE A 211 -1.57 2.22 -3.72
CA ILE A 211 -2.05 1.70 -5.02
C ILE A 211 -3.10 2.64 -5.63
N LEU A 212 -4.05 3.13 -4.82
CA LEU A 212 -5.05 4.10 -5.28
C LEU A 212 -4.39 5.41 -5.72
N THR A 213 -3.37 5.88 -4.99
CA THR A 213 -2.64 7.10 -5.32
C THR A 213 -1.86 6.95 -6.63
N GLU A 214 -1.13 5.84 -6.81
CA GLU A 214 -0.46 5.52 -8.09
C GLU A 214 -1.46 5.45 -9.23
N SER A 215 -2.57 4.73 -9.02
CA SER A 215 -3.61 4.56 -10.03
C SER A 215 -4.21 5.91 -10.44
N SER A 216 -4.44 6.79 -9.48
CA SER A 216 -4.97 8.14 -9.69
C SER A 216 -3.98 9.03 -10.45
N LEU A 217 -2.69 8.99 -10.11
CA LEU A 217 -1.65 9.71 -10.85
C LEU A 217 -1.51 9.20 -12.29
N SER A 218 -1.48 7.89 -12.46
CA SER A 218 -1.41 7.24 -13.78
C SER A 218 -2.66 7.55 -14.61
N PHE A 219 -3.83 7.59 -13.99
CA PHE A 219 -5.08 8.01 -14.62
C PHE A 219 -5.03 9.45 -15.13
N LEU A 220 -4.47 10.36 -14.32
CA LEU A 220 -4.24 11.77 -14.69
C LEU A 220 -3.07 11.97 -15.68
N GLY A 221 -2.39 10.90 -16.10
CA GLY A 221 -1.27 10.96 -17.05
C GLY A 221 0.08 11.33 -16.45
N LEU A 222 0.17 11.46 -15.12
CA LEU A 222 1.38 11.77 -14.36
C LEU A 222 2.07 10.51 -13.81
N GLY A 223 1.49 9.34 -14.03
CA GLY A 223 2.06 8.09 -13.54
C GLY A 223 2.95 7.38 -14.56
N VAL A 224 2.76 6.07 -14.66
CA VAL A 224 3.62 5.17 -15.45
C VAL A 224 3.47 5.47 -16.94
N GLN A 225 4.60 5.70 -17.60
CA GLN A 225 4.66 6.01 -19.03
C GLN A 225 4.88 4.74 -19.87
N GLN A 226 4.41 4.78 -21.11
CA GLN A 226 4.68 3.73 -22.10
C GLN A 226 6.19 3.53 -22.31
N PRO A 227 6.67 2.31 -22.62
CA PRO A 227 5.91 1.10 -22.98
C PRO A 227 5.28 0.36 -21.78
N ASN A 228 5.72 0.66 -20.55
CA ASN A 228 5.22 0.00 -19.35
C ASN A 228 3.72 0.24 -19.14
N SER A 229 3.05 -0.73 -18.54
CA SER A 229 1.67 -0.61 -18.08
C SER A 229 1.61 -0.57 -16.57
N SER A 230 0.61 0.14 -16.04
CA SER A 230 0.05 -0.04 -14.69
C SER A 230 -1.47 -0.10 -14.80
N TRP A 231 -2.16 -0.57 -13.76
CA TRP A 231 -3.62 -0.61 -13.80
C TRP A 231 -4.23 0.80 -13.96
N GLY A 232 -3.62 1.83 -13.35
CA GLY A 232 -4.03 3.21 -13.54
C GLY A 232 -3.81 3.73 -14.97
N SER A 233 -2.68 3.40 -15.61
CA SER A 233 -2.43 3.83 -16.99
C SER A 233 -3.37 3.14 -17.97
N MET A 234 -3.77 1.90 -17.67
CA MET A 234 -4.77 1.16 -18.45
C MET A 234 -6.15 1.82 -18.35
N LEU A 235 -6.55 2.27 -17.15
CA LEU A 235 -7.77 3.07 -16.97
C LEU A 235 -7.73 4.40 -17.74
N LYS A 236 -6.58 5.09 -17.76
CA LYS A 236 -6.39 6.31 -18.56
C LYS A 236 -6.69 6.03 -20.03
N ASN A 237 -6.04 5.00 -20.60
CA ASN A 237 -6.20 4.68 -22.01
C ASN A 237 -7.63 4.26 -22.35
N ALA A 238 -8.33 3.60 -21.43
CA ALA A 238 -9.71 3.18 -21.62
C ALA A 238 -10.71 4.34 -21.72
N GLN A 239 -10.41 5.55 -21.20
CA GLN A 239 -11.34 6.68 -21.18
C GLN A 239 -11.91 7.03 -22.56
N GLY A 240 -11.06 7.00 -23.60
CA GLY A 240 -11.46 7.32 -24.97
C GLY A 240 -12.33 6.24 -25.64
N TYR A 241 -12.41 5.04 -25.05
CA TYR A 241 -13.02 3.86 -25.68
C TYR A 241 -14.16 3.26 -24.85
N ILE A 242 -14.64 3.93 -23.80
CA ILE A 242 -15.70 3.41 -22.92
C ILE A 242 -16.96 3.04 -23.70
N GLY A 243 -17.33 3.83 -24.72
CA GLY A 243 -18.51 3.58 -25.54
C GLY A 243 -18.37 2.38 -26.50
N GLU A 244 -17.15 2.04 -26.91
CA GLU A 244 -16.89 0.99 -27.90
C GLU A 244 -16.42 -0.32 -27.24
N ALA A 245 -15.53 -0.21 -26.24
CA ALA A 245 -14.84 -1.31 -25.60
C ALA A 245 -14.81 -1.11 -24.05
N PRO A 246 -15.98 -1.19 -23.37
CA PRO A 246 -16.09 -0.92 -21.93
C PRO A 246 -15.26 -1.88 -21.06
N HIS A 247 -14.99 -3.09 -21.56
CA HIS A 247 -14.14 -4.08 -20.89
C HIS A 247 -12.72 -3.55 -20.60
N LEU A 248 -12.21 -2.61 -21.41
CA LEU A 248 -10.92 -1.97 -21.18
C LEU A 248 -10.89 -1.17 -19.87
N ALA A 249 -12.02 -0.58 -19.44
CA ALA A 249 -12.09 0.11 -18.15
C ALA A 249 -12.41 -0.87 -17.01
N ILE A 250 -13.30 -1.83 -17.25
CA ILE A 250 -13.80 -2.76 -16.23
C ILE A 250 -12.68 -3.63 -15.66
N PHE A 251 -11.84 -4.24 -16.50
CA PHE A 251 -10.80 -5.16 -16.02
C PHE A 251 -9.77 -4.50 -15.09
N PRO A 252 -9.04 -3.43 -15.48
CA PRO A 252 -8.09 -2.79 -14.57
C PRO A 252 -8.78 -2.17 -13.35
N GLY A 253 -10.01 -1.66 -13.48
CA GLY A 253 -10.80 -1.17 -12.35
C GLY A 253 -11.11 -2.27 -11.32
N MET A 254 -11.49 -3.46 -11.79
CA MET A 254 -11.73 -4.62 -10.93
C MET A 254 -10.44 -5.11 -10.27
N LEU A 255 -9.30 -5.10 -10.97
CA LEU A 255 -8.01 -5.49 -10.37
C LEU A 255 -7.61 -4.56 -9.23
N ILE A 256 -7.77 -3.25 -9.42
CA ILE A 256 -7.54 -2.25 -8.35
C ILE A 256 -8.51 -2.48 -7.19
N LEU A 257 -9.81 -2.59 -7.48
CA LEU A 257 -10.86 -2.78 -6.48
C LEU A 257 -10.61 -4.02 -5.61
N LEU A 258 -10.40 -5.19 -6.24
CA LEU A 258 -10.14 -6.45 -5.54
C LEU A 258 -8.88 -6.38 -4.69
N THR A 259 -7.83 -5.74 -5.19
CA THR A 259 -6.57 -5.56 -4.44
C THR A 259 -6.76 -4.68 -3.21
N VAL A 260 -7.38 -3.51 -3.40
CA VAL A 260 -7.63 -2.53 -2.32
C VAL A 260 -8.54 -3.11 -1.25
N LEU A 261 -9.63 -3.77 -1.65
CA LEU A 261 -10.55 -4.43 -0.72
C LEU A 261 -9.84 -5.54 0.06
N SER A 262 -9.03 -6.35 -0.61
CA SER A 262 -8.31 -7.44 0.04
C SER A 262 -7.30 -6.95 1.08
N PHE A 263 -6.55 -5.87 0.78
CA PHE A 263 -5.63 -5.29 1.77
C PHE A 263 -6.37 -4.62 2.93
N ASN A 264 -7.50 -3.97 2.71
CA ASN A 264 -8.31 -3.42 3.81
C ASN A 264 -8.86 -4.53 4.73
N VAL A 265 -9.44 -5.60 4.16
CA VAL A 265 -9.91 -6.76 4.93
C VAL A 265 -8.77 -7.39 5.74
N LEU A 266 -7.58 -7.52 5.14
CA LEU A 266 -6.40 -8.00 5.86
C LEU A 266 -5.99 -7.09 7.02
N GLY A 267 -6.04 -5.77 6.82
CA GLY A 267 -5.77 -4.79 7.87
C GLY A 267 -6.71 -4.95 9.06
N ASP A 268 -8.01 -5.13 8.80
CA ASP A 268 -9.03 -5.36 9.83
C ASP A 268 -8.80 -6.65 10.60
N ILE A 269 -8.43 -7.74 9.91
CA ILE A 269 -8.13 -9.02 10.56
C ILE A 269 -6.87 -8.92 11.42
N PHE A 270 -5.82 -8.26 10.92
CA PHE A 270 -4.62 -8.01 11.72
C PHE A 270 -4.94 -7.18 12.95
N ARG A 271 -5.79 -6.17 12.82
CA ARG A 271 -6.25 -5.38 13.97
C ARG A 271 -6.91 -6.26 15.03
N VAL A 272 -7.93 -7.03 14.64
CA VAL A 272 -8.66 -7.91 15.57
C VAL A 272 -7.75 -8.99 16.16
N ALA A 273 -6.85 -9.57 15.37
CA ALA A 273 -5.92 -10.61 15.83
C ALA A 273 -4.88 -10.08 16.84
N PHE A 274 -4.54 -8.80 16.76
CA PHE A 274 -3.55 -8.17 17.63
C PHE A 274 -4.13 -7.33 18.76
N GLU A 275 -5.44 -7.08 18.78
CA GLU A 275 -6.14 -6.53 19.93
C GLU A 275 -5.95 -7.48 21.14
N PRO A 276 -5.46 -6.99 22.29
CA PRO A 276 -5.41 -7.78 23.51
C PRO A 276 -6.85 -8.09 23.93
N LYS A 277 -7.25 -9.37 23.90
CA LYS A 277 -8.53 -9.77 24.49
C LYS A 277 -8.52 -9.34 25.95
N VAL A 278 -9.46 -8.48 26.33
CA VAL A 278 -9.87 -8.34 27.72
C VAL A 278 -10.35 -9.73 28.12
N ASN A 279 -9.65 -10.39 29.04
CA ASN A 279 -10.14 -11.60 29.66
C ASN A 279 -11.46 -11.22 30.35
N ASN A 280 -12.57 -11.64 29.76
CA ASN A 280 -13.77 -11.89 30.56
C ASN A 280 -13.49 -13.25 31.22
N ASP A 281 -12.98 -13.18 32.44
CA ASP A 281 -13.10 -14.28 33.41
C ASP A 281 -14.59 -14.51 33.73
#